data_AF-A0A3C0U891-F1
#
_entry.id   AF-A0A3C0U891-F1
#
_cell.length_a   1.000
_cell.length_b   1.000
_cell.length_c   1.000
_cell.angle_alpha   90.00
_cell.angle_beta   90.00
_cell.angle_gamma   90.00
#
_symmetry.space_group_name_H-M   'P 1'
#
loop_
_entity.id
_entity.type
_entity.pdbx_description
1 polymer ?
#
loop_
_entity_poly.entity_id
_entity_poly.type
_entity_poly.pdbx_seq_one_letter_code
_entity_poly.pdbx_strand_id
1 'polypeptide(L)' 'VWELTDAERQAMGIQPLPESLDEALKIMEKSDFVAGVLGEHAFEYFLRNKRQEWDEYRRQVTPFELKKYLPKL' A
#
# COMPACT_ATOMS: atom_id res chain seq x y z
N VAL A 1 -6.66 -18.20 10.49
CA VAL A 1 -6.58 -16.78 10.05
C VAL A 1 -7.44 -16.55 8.80
N TRP A 2 -7.27 -17.32 7.72
CA TRP A 2 -8.04 -17.16 6.48
C TRP A 2 -9.54 -17.48 6.59
N GLU A 3 -9.97 -18.25 7.58
CA GLU A 3 -11.39 -18.55 7.82
C GLU A 3 -12.09 -17.55 8.76
N LEU A 4 -11.34 -16.63 9.37
CA LEU A 4 -11.91 -15.61 10.26
C LEU A 4 -12.42 -14.43 9.43
N THR A 5 -13.62 -13.96 9.78
CA THR A 5 -14.15 -12.68 9.33
C THR A 5 -13.29 -11.53 9.83
N ASP A 6 -13.36 -10.37 9.17
CA ASP A 6 -12.58 -9.20 9.58
C ASP A 6 -12.93 -8.75 11.00
N ALA A 7 -14.21 -8.88 11.40
CA ALA A 7 -14.67 -8.58 12.75
C ALA A 7 -14.02 -9.50 13.80
N GLU A 8 -13.90 -10.80 13.51
CA GLU A 8 -13.25 -11.75 14.41
C GLU A 8 -11.74 -11.50 14.51
N ARG A 9 -11.07 -11.16 13.40
CA ARG A 9 -9.65 -10.78 13.42
C ARG A 9 -9.41 -9.54 14.28
N GLN A 10 -10.27 -8.53 14.13
CA GLN A 10 -10.20 -7.30 14.90
C GLN A 10 -10.46 -7.54 16.39
N ALA A 11 -11.45 -8.39 16.73
CA ALA A 11 -11.75 -8.80 18.11
C ALA A 11 -10.57 -9.56 18.76
N MET A 12 -9.76 -10.26 17.96
CA MET A 12 -8.54 -10.95 18.40
C MET A 12 -7.30 -10.03 18.42
N GLY A 13 -7.44 -8.73 18.12
CA GLY A 13 -6.33 -7.78 18.09
C GLY A 13 -5.39 -7.94 16.89
N ILE A 14 -5.78 -8.74 15.89
CA ILE A 14 -4.99 -8.93 14.67
C ILE A 14 -5.22 -7.72 13.77
N GLN A 15 -4.20 -6.87 13.64
CA GLN A 15 -4.22 -5.76 12.70
C GLN A 15 -3.93 -6.29 11.28
N PRO A 16 -4.75 -5.91 10.29
CA PRO A 16 -4.48 -6.25 8.89
C PRO A 16 -3.21 -5.52 8.42
N LEU A 17 -2.53 -6.14 7.46
CA LEU A 17 -1.47 -5.46 6.72
C LEU A 17 -2.08 -4.38 5.83
N PRO A 18 -1.31 -3.33 5.48
CA PRO A 18 -1.75 -2.32 4.52
C PRO A 18 -2.15 -2.99 3.19
N GLU A 19 -3.27 -2.54 2.62
CA GLU A 19 -3.84 -3.13 1.41
C GLU A 19 -3.31 -2.48 0.12
N SER A 20 -2.65 -1.33 0.27
CA SER A 20 -2.06 -0.59 -0.84
C SER A 20 -0.62 -0.16 -0.54
N LEU A 21 0.12 0.09 -1.62
CA LEU A 21 1.46 0.64 -1.52
C LEU A 21 1.46 1.99 -0.77
N ASP A 22 0.46 2.85 -1.00
CA ASP A 22 0.35 4.15 -0.29
C ASP A 22 0.20 3.99 1.22
N GLU A 23 -0.67 3.07 1.67
CA GLU A 23 -0.81 2.77 3.09
C GLU A 23 0.48 2.21 3.68
N ALA A 24 1.13 1.30 2.98
CA ALA A 24 2.40 0.73 3.41
C ALA A 24 3.49 1.81 3.54
N LEU A 25 3.56 2.75 2.59
CA LEU A 25 4.51 3.86 2.63
C LEU A 25 4.22 4.83 3.79
N LYS A 26 2.95 5.12 4.08
CA LYS A 26 2.55 5.97 5.24
C LYS A 26 2.89 5.33 6.58
N ILE A 27 2.81 4.00 6.67
CA ILE A 27 3.23 3.25 7.87
C ILE A 27 4.75 3.25 7.97
N MET A 28 5.45 2.95 6.86
CA MET A 28 6.90 2.90 6.79
C MET A 28 7.54 4.24 7.15
N GLU A 29 6.98 5.36 6.68
CA GLU A 29 7.45 6.72 6.97
C GLU A 29 7.50 7.06 8.46
N LYS A 30 6.67 6.39 9.28
CA LYS A 30 6.63 6.58 10.75
C LYS A 30 7.53 5.60 11.51
N SER A 31 8.29 4.75 10.81
CA SER A 31 9.09 3.69 11.43
C SER A 31 10.55 4.11 11.58
N ASP A 32 10.91 4.52 12.80
CA ASP A 32 12.29 4.84 13.17
C ASP A 32 13.24 3.66 12.96
N PHE A 33 12.75 2.44 13.18
CA PHE A 33 13.53 1.22 12.97
C PHE A 33 13.93 1.06 11.49
N VAL A 34 12.98 1.24 10.57
CA VAL A 34 13.25 1.08 9.14
C VAL A 34 14.17 2.19 8.64
N ALA A 35 13.97 3.43 9.10
CA ALA A 35 14.86 4.55 8.81
C ALA A 35 16.28 4.28 9.32
N GLY A 36 16.43 3.74 10.53
CA GLY A 36 17.73 3.41 11.12
C GLY A 36 18.47 2.28 10.40
N VAL A 37 17.75 1.26 9.91
CA VAL A 37 18.35 0.13 9.16
C VAL A 37 18.81 0.55 7.77
N LEU A 38 18.04 1.39 7.07
CA LEU A 38 18.35 1.82 5.71
C LEU A 38 19.32 3.02 5.67
N GLY A 39 19.32 3.84 6.72
CA GLY A 39 19.99 5.14 6.74
C GLY A 39 19.11 6.22 6.09
N GLU A 40 19.24 7.46 6.60
CA GLU A 40 18.36 8.59 6.31
C GLU A 40 18.23 8.87 4.79
N HIS A 41 19.35 8.99 4.07
CA HIS A 41 19.33 9.29 2.63
C HIS A 41 18.70 8.18 1.79
N ALA A 42 18.97 6.91 2.10
CA ALA A 42 18.40 5.80 1.36
C ALA A 42 16.90 5.65 1.65
N PHE A 43 16.49 5.87 2.90
CA PHE A 43 15.10 5.87 3.32
C PHE A 43 14.28 6.95 2.62
N GLU A 44 14.75 8.20 2.61
CA GLU A 44 14.09 9.30 1.91
C GLU A 44 13.98 9.05 0.40
N TYR A 45 15.08 8.58 -0.23
CA TYR A 45 15.09 8.27 -1.65
C TYR A 45 14.08 7.16 -1.98
N PHE A 46 14.05 6.11 -1.15
CA PHE A 46 13.13 4.99 -1.32
C PHE A 46 11.67 5.44 -1.23
N LEU A 47 11.31 6.20 -0.18
CA LEU A 47 9.96 6.73 0.00
C LEU A 47 9.55 7.59 -1.20
N ARG A 48 10.41 8.52 -1.64
CA ARG A 48 10.13 9.38 -2.80
C ARG A 48 9.88 8.57 -4.06
N ASN A 49 10.76 7.61 -4.36
CA ASN A 49 10.65 6.79 -5.56
C ASN A 49 9.37 5.94 -5.54
N LYS A 50 9.05 5.32 -4.40
CA LYS A 50 7.84 4.50 -4.27
C LYS A 50 6.54 5.31 -4.27
N ARG A 51 6.55 6.56 -3.79
CA ARG A 51 5.42 7.48 -3.96
C ARG A 51 5.19 7.81 -5.42
N GLN A 52 6.26 8.07 -6.18
CA GLN A 52 6.14 8.31 -7.61
C GLN A 52 5.58 7.09 -8.34
N GLU A 53 6.07 5.88 -8.05
CA GLU A 53 5.55 4.62 -8.60
C GLU A 53 4.05 4.46 -8.31
N TRP A 54 3.62 4.75 -7.08
CA TRP A 54 2.20 4.71 -6.72
C TRP A 54 1.37 5.74 -7.51
N ASP A 55 1.86 6.96 -7.62
CA ASP A 55 1.18 8.04 -8.35
C ASP A 55 1.06 7.71 -9.85
N GLU A 56 2.06 7.06 -10.42
CA GLU A 56 2.02 6.56 -11.80
C GLU A 56 0.99 5.43 -11.94
N TYR A 57 0.97 4.45 -11.02
CA TYR A 57 0.01 3.35 -11.03
C TYR A 57 -1.44 3.84 -10.95
N ARG A 58 -1.77 4.69 -9.97
CA ARG A 58 -3.16 5.15 -9.74
C ARG A 58 -3.69 6.06 -10.85
N ARG A 59 -2.83 6.59 -11.72
CA ARG A 59 -3.21 7.41 -12.88
C ARG A 59 -3.55 6.57 -14.11
N GLN A 60 -3.27 5.27 -14.08
CA GLN A 60 -3.59 4.37 -15.17
C GLN A 60 -5.10 4.08 -15.21
N VAL A 61 -5.67 4.03 -16.42
CA VAL A 61 -6.98 3.41 -16.63
C VAL A 61 -6.72 1.95 -16.97
N THR A 62 -7.09 1.07 -16.04
CA THR A 62 -6.77 -0.35 -16.14
C THR A 62 -7.72 -1.07 -17.10
N PRO A 63 -7.29 -2.20 -17.70
CA PRO A 63 -8.18 -3.03 -18.51
C PRO A 63 -9.42 -3.51 -17.74
N PHE A 64 -9.33 -3.69 -16.43
CA PHE A 64 -10.47 -4.02 -15.58
C PHE A 64 -11.51 -2.89 -15.57
N GLU A 65 -11.07 -1.65 -15.38
CA GLU A 65 -11.95 -0.48 -15.40
C GLU A 65 -12.57 -0.28 -16.77
N LEU A 66 -11.81 -0.44 -17.86
CA LEU A 66 -12.35 -0.40 -19.22
C LEU A 66 -13.45 -1.46 -19.42
N LYS A 67 -13.19 -2.71 -19.04
CA LYS A 67 -14.19 -3.80 -19.16
C LYS A 67 -15.42 -3.55 -18.29
N LYS A 68 -15.24 -3.00 -17.09
CA LYS A 68 -16.33 -2.79 -16.13
C LYS A 68 -17.20 -1.59 -16.48
N TYR A 69 -16.59 -0.48 -16.89
CA TYR A 69 -17.28 0.80 -17.08
C TYR A 69 -17.52 1.13 -18.57
N LEU A 70 -16.77 0.54 -19.50
CA LEU A 70 -16.91 0.73 -20.95
C LEU A 70 -17.00 -0.62 -21.72
N PRO A 71 -17.90 -1.56 -21.34
CA PRO A 71 -17.96 -2.92 -21.91
C PRO A 71 -18.36 -3.00 -23.41
N LYS A 72 -18.77 -1.89 -24.03
CA LYS A 72 -19.29 -1.84 -25.41
C LYS A 72 -18.43 -1.00 -26.38
N LEU A 73 -17.27 -0.53 -25.93
CA LEU A 73 -16.25 0.07 -26.78
C LEU A 73 -15.22 -0.97 -27.22
#